data_AF-U2Q109-F1
#
_entry.id   AF-U2Q109-F1
#
_cell.length_a   1.000
_cell.length_b   1.000
_cell.length_c   1.000
_cell.angle_alpha   90.00
_cell.angle_beta   90.00
_cell.angle_gamma   90.00
#
_symmetry.space_group_name_H-M   'P 1'
#
loop_
_entity.id
_entity.type
_entity.pdbx_description
1 polymer ?
#
loop_
_entity_poly.entity_id
_entity_poly.type
_entity_poly.pdbx_seq_one_letter_code
_entity_poly.pdbx_strand_id
1 'polypeptide(L)' 'MNLTLEEWGKIFNTSKGRLLLNLKLIKHGLLPINIKFTNREKYYNSFDEYPVNNGADYLTELIASYEVEELEKYIVIIEN' A
#
# COMPACT_ATOMS: atom_id res chain seq x y z
N MET A 1 8.50 -23.23 6.78
CA MET A 1 7.66 -23.72 5.66
C MET A 1 7.64 -22.59 4.64
N ASN A 2 8.24 -22.79 3.47
CA ASN A 2 8.37 -21.74 2.45
C ASN A 2 7.14 -21.76 1.56
N LEU A 3 6.40 -20.66 1.56
CA LEU A 3 5.22 -20.49 0.72
C LEU A 3 5.65 -20.22 -0.73
N THR A 4 4.88 -20.74 -1.68
CA THR A 4 5.05 -20.52 -3.12
C THR A 4 4.65 -19.09 -3.49
N LEU A 5 5.13 -18.59 -4.64
CA LEU A 5 4.79 -17.25 -5.14
C LEU A 5 3.27 -17.06 -5.33
N GLU A 6 2.55 -18.12 -5.66
CA GLU A 6 1.08 -18.10 -5.79
C GLU A 6 0.38 -17.98 -4.41
N GLU A 7 0.91 -18.65 -3.39
CA GLU A 7 0.43 -18.54 -2.00
C GLU A 7 0.75 -17.18 -1.40
N TRP A 8 1.94 -16.62 -1.68
CA TRP A 8 2.28 -15.24 -1.35
C TRP A 8 1.36 -14.26 -2.06
N GLY A 9 1.12 -14.48 -3.36
CA GLY A 9 0.17 -13.72 -4.16
C GLY A 9 -1.22 -13.69 -3.52
N LYS A 10 -1.75 -14.83 -3.06
CA LYS A 10 -3.04 -14.90 -2.33
C LYS A 10 -3.04 -14.20 -0.97
N ILE A 11 -1.94 -14.22 -0.23
CA ILE A 11 -1.82 -13.52 1.07
C ILE A 11 -1.79 -12.00 0.86
N PHE A 12 -1.05 -11.52 -0.14
CA PHE A 12 -0.99 -10.11 -0.48
C PHE A 12 -2.26 -9.61 -1.20
N ASN A 13 -2.98 -10.49 -1.92
CA ASN A 13 -4.27 -10.20 -2.59
C ASN A 13 -5.48 -10.03 -1.67
N THR A 14 -5.31 -10.17 -0.36
CA THR A 14 -6.42 -10.15 0.60
C THR A 14 -6.29 -9.01 1.61
N SER A 15 -7.35 -8.75 2.40
CA SER A 15 -7.38 -7.75 3.48
C SER A 15 -6.19 -7.84 4.45
N LYS A 16 -5.52 -9.01 4.55
CA LYS A 16 -4.32 -9.21 5.36
C LYS A 16 -3.10 -8.48 4.81
N GLY A 17 -2.93 -8.40 3.48
CA GLY A 17 -1.84 -7.64 2.85
C GLY A 17 -1.93 -6.15 3.16
N ARG A 18 -3.14 -5.57 3.05
CA ARG A 18 -3.42 -4.18 3.42
C ARG A 18 -3.20 -3.92 4.91
N LEU A 19 -3.61 -4.86 5.77
CA LEU A 19 -3.38 -4.74 7.21
C LEU A 19 -1.88 -4.75 7.55
N LEU A 20 -1.11 -5.63 6.92
CA LEU A 20 0.34 -5.70 7.11
C LEU A 20 1.04 -4.43 6.60
N LEU A 21 0.60 -3.91 5.45
CA LEU A 21 1.09 -2.65 4.92
C LEU A 21 0.84 -1.50 5.90
N ASN A 22 -0.41 -1.33 6.35
CA ASN A 22 -0.75 -0.27 7.30
C ASN A 22 -0.02 -0.43 8.64
N LEU A 23 0.18 -1.67 9.11
CA LEU A 23 1.00 -1.94 10.29
C LEU A 23 2.45 -1.47 10.10
N LYS A 24 3.04 -1.68 8.92
CA LYS A 24 4.40 -1.24 8.61
C LYS A 24 4.47 0.28 8.53
N LEU A 25 3.51 0.94 7.88
CA LEU A 25 3.42 2.40 7.79
C LEU A 25 3.37 3.04 9.18
N ILE A 26 2.44 2.58 10.03
CA ILE A 26 2.28 3.08 11.39
C ILE A 26 3.56 2.87 12.22
N LYS A 27 4.23 1.72 12.07
CA LYS A 27 5.52 1.47 12.76
C LYS A 27 6.64 2.44 12.37
N HIS A 28 6.54 3.10 11.22
CA HIS A 28 7.51 4.11 10.76
C HIS A 28 6.97 5.53 10.87
N GLY A 29 5.82 5.74 11.53
CA GLY A 29 5.23 7.06 11.72
C GLY A 29 4.49 7.63 10.50
N LEU A 30 4.19 6.80 9.51
CA LEU A 30 3.37 7.16 8.35
C LEU A 30 1.89 6.89 8.63
N LEU A 31 1.01 7.60 7.93
CA LEU A 31 -0.43 7.42 8.09
C LEU A 31 -0.88 6.08 7.46
N PRO A 32 -1.93 5.46 8.01
CA PRO A 32 -2.52 4.30 7.36
C PRO A 32 -3.24 4.75 6.09
N ILE A 33 -3.01 4.04 4.98
CA ILE A 33 -3.64 4.38 3.71
C ILE A 33 -4.87 3.50 3.44
N ASN A 34 -5.86 4.09 2.77
CA ASN A 34 -7.04 3.38 2.29
C ASN A 34 -7.05 3.32 0.76
N ILE A 35 -6.56 2.20 0.21
CA ILE A 35 -6.50 1.99 -1.23
C ILE A 35 -7.92 1.87 -1.80
N LYS A 36 -8.30 2.86 -2.62
CA LYS A 36 -9.59 2.93 -3.30
C LYS A 36 -9.74 1.76 -4.28
N PHE A 37 -10.97 1.30 -4.48
CA PHE A 37 -11.28 0.18 -5.38
C PHE A 37 -10.77 0.40 -6.81
N THR A 38 -10.76 1.65 -7.27
CA THR A 38 -10.23 2.08 -8.57
C THR A 38 -8.73 1.82 -8.74
N ASN A 39 -7.99 1.77 -7.63
CA ASN A 39 -6.53 1.61 -7.64
C ASN A 39 -6.10 0.21 -7.19
N ARG A 40 -7.05 -0.70 -6.96
CA ARG A 40 -6.76 -2.07 -6.49
C ARG A 40 -5.92 -2.87 -7.48
N GLU A 41 -6.20 -2.73 -8.77
CA GLU A 41 -5.50 -3.46 -9.84
C GLU A 41 -4.06 -2.96 -9.92
N LYS A 42 -3.88 -1.64 -9.95
CA LYS A 42 -2.59 -0.96 -9.85
C LYS A 42 -1.77 -1.40 -8.63
N TYR A 43 -2.41 -1.49 -7.47
CA TYR A 43 -1.79 -1.98 -6.25
C TYR A 43 -1.32 -3.43 -6.39
N TYR A 44 -2.15 -4.34 -6.91
CA TYR A 44 -1.74 -5.74 -7.06
C TYR A 44 -0.68 -5.94 -8.15
N ASN A 45 -0.80 -5.24 -9.27
CA ASN A 45 0.17 -5.28 -10.36
C ASN A 45 1.56 -4.83 -9.88
N SER A 46 1.64 -3.92 -8.91
CA SER A 46 2.93 -3.48 -8.34
C SER A 46 3.69 -4.61 -7.64
N PHE A 47 3.01 -5.62 -7.10
CA PHE A 47 3.64 -6.79 -6.50
C PHE A 47 4.07 -7.83 -7.54
N ASP A 48 3.36 -7.91 -8.66
CA ASP A 48 3.70 -8.80 -9.78
C ASP A 48 4.91 -8.26 -10.59
N GLU A 49 5.04 -6.93 -10.69
CA GLU A 49 6.16 -6.26 -11.37
C GLU A 49 7.42 -6.14 -10.51
N TYR A 50 7.28 -6.16 -9.18
CA TYR A 50 8.39 -6.08 -8.23
C TYR A 50 9.53 -7.09 -8.48
N PRO A 51 9.27 -8.40 -8.70
CA PRO A 51 10.34 -9.37 -8.99
C PRO A 51 10.97 -9.22 -10.38
N VAL A 52 10.31 -8.52 -11.32
CA VAL A 52 10.76 -8.40 -12.72
C VAL A 52 11.60 -7.15 -12.94
N ASN A 53 11.17 -6.01 -12.39
CA ASN A 53 11.84 -4.72 -12.56
C ASN A 53 12.62 -4.28 -11.32
N ASN A 54 12.60 -5.08 -10.24
CA ASN A 54 13.24 -4.75 -8.96
C ASN A 54 12.79 -3.39 -8.38
N GLY A 55 11.63 -2.91 -8.83
CA GLY A 55 11.17 -1.54 -8.61
C GLY A 55 10.03 -1.51 -7.61
N ALA A 56 10.29 -0.94 -6.44
CA ALA A 56 9.24 -0.55 -5.49
C ALA A 56 8.63 0.81 -5.85
N ASP A 57 9.08 1.44 -6.93
CA ASP A 57 8.78 2.84 -7.27
C ASP A 57 7.28 3.07 -7.40
N TYR A 58 6.57 2.14 -8.03
CA TYR A 58 5.12 2.25 -8.22
C TYR A 58 4.34 2.18 -6.90
N LEU A 59 4.69 1.22 -6.03
CA LEU A 59 4.07 1.11 -4.71
C LEU A 59 4.41 2.33 -3.84
N THR A 60 5.63 2.83 -3.96
CA THR A 60 6.10 4.02 -3.24
C THR A 60 5.34 5.27 -3.67
N GLU A 61 5.17 5.48 -4.98
CA GLU A 61 4.39 6.60 -5.52
C GLU A 61 2.93 6.51 -5.11
N LEU A 62 2.34 5.30 -5.14
CA LEU A 62 0.98 5.07 -4.67
C LEU A 62 0.83 5.45 -3.19
N ILE A 63 1.72 4.96 -2.32
CA ILE A 63 1.71 5.30 -0.89
C ILE A 63 1.88 6.80 -0.69
N ALA A 64 2.83 7.43 -1.37
CA ALA A 64 3.09 8.87 -1.26
C ALA A 64 1.86 9.70 -1.65
N SER A 65 1.13 9.30 -2.71
CA SER A 65 -0.09 9.99 -3.14
C SER A 65 -1.20 9.92 -2.08
N TYR A 66 -1.33 8.77 -1.41
CA TYR A 66 -2.32 8.61 -0.33
C TYR A 66 -1.91 9.32 0.95
N GLU A 67 -0.61 9.36 1.29
CA GLU A 67 -0.12 10.15 2.44
C GLU A 67 -0.45 11.63 2.28
N VAL A 68 -0.21 12.20 1.09
CA VAL A 68 -0.55 13.60 0.81
C VAL A 68 -2.06 13.83 0.97
N GLU A 69 -2.89 12.97 0.38
CA GLU A 69 -4.37 13.08 0.49
C GLU A 69 -4.84 13.03 1.95
N GLU A 70 -4.25 12.16 2.79
CA GLU A 70 -4.61 12.08 4.21
C GLU A 70 -4.09 13.29 5.01
N LEU A 71 -2.87 13.75 4.76
CA LEU A 71 -2.33 14.94 5.41
C LEU A 71 -3.16 16.20 5.09
N GLU A 72 -3.56 16.37 3.84
CA GLU A 72 -4.45 17.47 3.43
C GLU A 72 -5.78 17.43 4.19
N LYS A 73 -6.37 16.24 4.41
CA LYS A 73 -7.59 16.10 5.21
C LYS A 73 -7.35 16.53 6.66
N TYR A 74 -6.24 16.10 7.26
CA TYR A 74 -5.91 16.48 8.64
C TYR A 74 -5.67 17.98 8.79
N ILE A 75 -4.99 18.62 7.82
CA ILE A 75 -4.79 20.07 7.80
C ILE A 75 -6.14 20.79 7.76
N VAL A 76 -7.05 20.38 6.86
CA VAL A 76 -8.39 20.96 6.77
C VAL A 76 -9.18 20.80 8.08
N ILE A 77 -9.01 19.70 8.81
CA ILE A 77 -9.67 19.50 10.11
C ILE A 77 -9.11 20.44 11.19
N ILE A 78 -7.81 20.72 11.17
CA ILE A 78 -7.14 21.57 12.18
C ILE A 78 -7.32 23.07 11.89
N GLU A 79 -7.38 23.45 10.62
CA GLU A 79 -7.56 24.85 10.18
C GLU A 79 -9.02 25.32 10.21
N ASN A 80 -9.97 24.40 10.42
CA ASN A 80 -11.38 24.70 10.74
C ASN A 80 -11.62 24.82 12.25
#